data_AF-A0A842V3A4-F1
#
_entry.id   AF-A0A842V3A4-F1
#
_cell.length_a   1.000
_cell.length_b   1.000
_cell.length_c   1.000
_cell.angle_alpha   90.00
_cell.angle_beta   90.00
_cell.angle_gamma   90.00
#
_symmetry.space_group_name_H-M   'P 1'
#
loop_
_entity.id
_entity.type
_entity.pdbx_description
1 polymer ?
#
loop_
_entity_poly.entity_id
_entity_poly.type
_entity_poly.pdbx_seq_one_letter_code
_entity_poly.pdbx_strand_id
1 'polypeptide(L)'
;MRRTIILGLIVLSLGTVFAEEQVMLVSDLNTPDLFAATAAGAYEGVPVITLSNGALDENVTAVLEEADPAEVILVGGPVVIDEGVEEEIEDLGYTVVRLWGIERTKTALELAKYFWHQANCAVLVEDTGSPENDSTLQAEALNEASLNNCPLIPVPRGVIPADLLSILHELKINRVKYIGRQISSEVRSELQDFNLTEIIGNLTRIRNRVIARALDKANAMVIVASPQWNETHSMGAALNNNSVVRRVVSMDDVPEIIDLIQANNISPVKVVGNPSLANNVVSELRDNGITVVKYAGAKPAIAARKLWQAERNRFNARKTIRRAVKTGLTSTIRNRVRELLNNTESAIDELEAEIEELSSEGADTSELEEKLAEARELLDQAQGNITMDSELAQRLLNKALNKVKQRLWVRRQVINWDWVEELRDEVQSAAQIMNRLRISAVEENLSAYTNACGNAEAIQDLVNKAKDLRDEAANETDRAKKAALLREAKDNIDHAKRLGRICLVRKSIPQRLRNAVTSKIRRVNVKKAASILRRLRNN
;
A
#
# COMPACT_ATOMS: atom_id res chain seq x y z
N MET A 1 -45.47 15.72 40.46
CA MET A 1 -45.81 16.99 39.78
C MET A 1 -44.55 17.82 39.61
N ARG A 2 -44.45 18.46 38.45
CA ARG A 2 -43.24 18.98 37.78
C ARG A 2 -42.41 19.95 38.63
N ARG A 3 -41.08 19.74 38.64
CA ARG A 3 -40.09 20.78 38.94
C ARG A 3 -39.47 21.27 37.64
N THR A 4 -39.44 22.59 37.55
CA THR A 4 -39.01 23.50 36.50
C THR A 4 -37.58 23.24 36.06
N ILE A 5 -37.33 23.11 34.75
CA ILE A 5 -35.97 23.16 34.17
C ILE A 5 -35.79 24.55 33.57
N ILE A 6 -34.76 25.23 34.06
CA ILE A 6 -34.35 26.59 33.73
C ILE A 6 -33.73 26.59 32.32
N LEU A 7 -34.17 27.58 31.54
CA LEU A 7 -33.60 28.01 30.27
C LEU A 7 -32.22 28.64 30.53
N GLY A 8 -31.16 28.12 29.90
CA GLY A 8 -29.83 28.71 29.89
C GLY A 8 -29.34 28.87 28.44
N LEU A 9 -29.61 30.04 27.87
CA LEU A 9 -29.07 30.52 26.60
C LEU A 9 -27.59 30.86 26.80
N ILE A 10 -26.67 30.15 26.14
CA ILE A 10 -25.29 30.62 25.92
C ILE A 10 -25.10 30.84 24.43
N VAL A 11 -24.71 32.07 24.13
CA VAL A 11 -24.51 32.71 22.84
C VAL A 11 -23.23 32.19 22.17
N LEU A 12 -23.28 32.19 20.83
CA LEU A 12 -22.22 32.02 19.83
C LEU A 12 -20.78 32.25 20.32
N SER A 13 -19.93 31.23 20.15
CA SER A 13 -18.61 31.41 19.55
C SER A 13 -18.67 30.88 18.12
N LEU A 14 -18.49 31.78 17.14
CA LEU A 14 -18.31 31.41 15.74
C LEU A 14 -17.11 30.49 15.57
N GLY A 15 -17.30 29.42 14.79
CA GLY A 15 -16.23 28.69 14.12
C GLY A 15 -15.34 27.82 15.00
N THR A 16 -15.86 26.72 15.56
CA THR A 16 -14.98 25.54 15.69
C THR A 16 -14.75 25.01 14.28
N VAL A 17 -13.72 25.52 13.61
CA VAL A 17 -13.08 24.78 12.53
C VAL A 17 -12.62 23.48 13.19
N PHE A 18 -13.30 22.37 12.93
CA PHE A 18 -12.82 21.07 13.39
C PHE A 18 -11.54 20.79 12.61
N ALA A 19 -10.38 21.14 13.16
CA ALA A 19 -9.08 20.81 12.59
C ALA A 19 -9.09 19.34 12.17
N GLU A 20 -8.67 19.06 10.94
CA GLU A 20 -8.49 17.68 10.56
C GLU A 20 -7.39 17.09 11.43
N GLU A 21 -7.47 15.79 11.73
CA GLU A 21 -6.36 15.15 12.46
C GLU A 21 -5.37 14.55 11.47
N GLN A 22 -5.89 14.08 10.34
CA GLN A 22 -5.12 13.37 9.34
C GLN A 22 -5.61 13.74 7.93
N VAL A 23 -4.66 13.87 7.00
CA VAL A 23 -4.88 13.87 5.55
C VAL A 23 -3.91 12.86 4.95
N MET A 24 -4.37 12.00 4.03
CA MET A 24 -3.50 11.11 3.27
C MET A 24 -3.14 11.73 1.92
N LEU A 25 -1.85 11.75 1.60
CA LEU A 25 -1.33 12.11 0.28
C LEU A 25 -0.74 10.87 -0.39
N VAL A 26 -1.07 10.65 -1.66
CA VAL A 26 -0.61 9.47 -2.42
C VAL A 26 -0.25 9.87 -3.84
N SER A 27 0.77 9.26 -4.43
CA SER A 27 1.16 9.56 -5.80
C SER A 27 0.12 9.08 -6.83
N ASP A 28 -0.07 9.84 -7.89
CA ASP A 28 -0.83 9.41 -9.07
C ASP A 28 -0.05 8.44 -9.99
N LEU A 29 1.23 8.21 -9.71
CA LEU A 29 2.10 7.30 -10.48
C LEU A 29 1.88 5.82 -10.14
N ASN A 30 1.24 5.50 -9.00
CA ASN A 30 1.09 4.12 -8.52
C ASN A 30 -0.33 3.83 -8.02
N THR A 31 -1.16 3.22 -8.86
CA THR A 31 -2.55 2.90 -8.50
C THR A 31 -2.74 1.98 -7.30
N PRO A 32 -1.91 0.96 -7.05
CA PRO A 32 -2.23 0.05 -5.95
C PRO A 32 -2.07 0.69 -4.58
N ASP A 33 -1.14 1.64 -4.44
CA ASP A 33 -1.01 2.46 -3.23
C ASP A 33 -2.23 3.38 -3.09
N LEU A 34 -2.69 3.99 -4.19
CA LEU A 34 -3.91 4.81 -4.23
C LEU A 34 -5.13 4.00 -3.76
N PHE A 35 -5.39 2.81 -4.29
CA PHE A 35 -6.56 2.00 -3.92
C PHE A 35 -6.48 1.48 -2.48
N ALA A 36 -5.29 1.10 -2.00
CA ALA A 36 -5.08 0.71 -0.61
C ALA A 36 -5.32 1.89 0.35
N ALA A 37 -4.74 3.06 0.05
CA ALA A 37 -4.98 4.30 0.82
C ALA A 37 -6.46 4.69 0.81
N THR A 38 -7.12 4.50 -0.33
CA THR A 38 -8.53 4.80 -0.52
C THR A 38 -9.44 3.91 0.34
N ALA A 39 -9.12 2.61 0.47
CA ALA A 39 -9.82 1.72 1.39
C ALA A 39 -9.59 2.13 2.87
N ALA A 40 -8.37 2.53 3.22
CA ALA A 40 -8.03 3.04 4.54
C ALA A 40 -8.76 4.36 4.88
N GLY A 41 -8.81 5.28 3.92
CA GLY A 41 -9.51 6.56 4.05
C GLY A 41 -11.01 6.37 4.21
N ALA A 42 -11.60 5.42 3.49
CA ALA A 42 -13.00 5.03 3.68
C ALA A 42 -13.25 4.46 5.08
N TYR A 43 -12.32 3.66 5.60
CA TYR A 43 -12.39 3.02 6.92
C TYR A 43 -12.28 4.03 8.08
N GLU A 44 -11.30 4.93 8.05
CA GLU A 44 -11.05 5.93 9.10
C GLU A 44 -11.89 7.21 8.94
N GLY A 45 -12.34 7.52 7.72
CA GLY A 45 -12.92 8.81 7.41
C GLY A 45 -11.85 9.90 7.22
N VAL A 46 -10.72 9.55 6.62
CA VAL A 46 -9.61 10.45 6.31
C VAL A 46 -9.63 10.77 4.81
N PRO A 47 -9.53 12.05 4.41
CA PRO A 47 -9.45 12.42 2.99
C PRO A 47 -8.15 11.89 2.36
N VAL A 48 -8.26 11.39 1.13
CA VAL A 48 -7.13 10.93 0.31
C VAL A 48 -6.97 11.87 -0.88
N ILE A 49 -5.82 12.54 -0.95
CA ILE A 49 -5.47 13.53 -1.96
C ILE A 49 -4.32 12.98 -2.78
N THR A 50 -4.36 13.19 -4.10
CA THR A 50 -3.31 12.71 -5.01
C THR A 50 -2.27 13.79 -5.24
N LEU A 51 -0.98 13.42 -5.13
CA LEU A 51 0.18 14.21 -5.55
C LEU A 51 0.43 13.97 -7.03
N SER A 52 0.49 15.05 -7.81
CA SER A 52 0.78 14.95 -9.24
C SER A 52 2.25 14.66 -9.46
N ASN A 53 2.54 13.54 -10.14
CA ASN A 53 3.89 13.01 -10.34
C ASN A 53 4.67 12.82 -9.03
N GLY A 54 3.98 12.62 -7.90
CA GLY A 54 4.63 12.47 -6.61
C GLY A 54 5.17 13.76 -5.97
N ALA A 55 4.93 14.93 -6.56
CA ALA A 55 5.40 16.22 -6.07
C ALA A 55 4.30 17.02 -5.35
N LEU A 56 4.72 17.91 -4.44
CA LEU A 56 3.83 18.88 -3.80
C LEU A 56 3.53 20.03 -4.77
N ASP A 57 2.25 20.36 -4.95
CA ASP A 57 1.82 21.49 -5.78
C ASP A 57 0.95 22.47 -4.99
N GLU A 58 0.75 23.68 -5.53
CA GLU A 58 -0.06 24.73 -4.90
C GLU A 58 -1.49 24.29 -4.52
N ASN A 59 -2.06 23.31 -5.24
CA ASN A 59 -3.42 22.84 -4.98
C ASN A 59 -3.42 21.93 -3.75
N VAL A 60 -2.40 21.09 -3.60
CA VAL A 60 -2.24 20.23 -2.42
C VAL A 60 -1.88 21.09 -1.21
N THR A 61 -0.97 22.07 -1.34
CA THR A 61 -0.67 23.02 -0.25
C THR A 61 -1.93 23.74 0.23
N ALA A 62 -2.75 24.25 -0.70
CA ALA A 62 -4.00 24.92 -0.34
C ALA A 62 -5.06 23.96 0.26
N VAL A 63 -4.98 22.65 -0.01
CA VAL A 63 -5.80 21.64 0.68
C VAL A 63 -5.31 21.43 2.10
N LEU A 64 -3.99 21.35 2.32
CA LEU A 64 -3.40 21.21 3.65
C LEU A 64 -3.72 22.42 4.52
N GLU A 65 -3.52 23.65 4.02
CA GLU A 65 -3.85 24.89 4.74
C GLU A 65 -5.32 24.99 5.14
N GLU A 66 -6.25 24.51 4.30
CA GLU A 66 -7.67 24.55 4.64
C GLU A 66 -8.10 23.42 5.59
N ALA A 67 -7.53 22.23 5.40
CA ALA A 67 -7.80 21.10 6.27
C ALA A 67 -7.18 21.30 7.66
N ASP A 68 -6.03 21.98 7.72
CA ASP A 68 -5.18 22.17 8.89
C ASP A 68 -4.97 20.84 9.66
N PRO A 69 -4.42 19.81 9.00
CA PRO A 69 -4.31 18.50 9.62
C PRO A 69 -3.23 18.45 10.69
N ALA A 70 -3.54 17.83 11.83
CA ALA A 70 -2.51 17.56 12.84
C ALA A 70 -1.38 16.64 12.32
N GLU A 71 -1.67 15.79 11.34
CA GLU A 71 -0.73 14.86 10.73
C GLU A 71 -1.01 14.66 9.23
N VAL A 72 0.04 14.60 8.42
CA VAL A 72 -0.01 14.27 7.00
C VAL A 72 0.58 12.88 6.80
N ILE A 73 -0.19 12.00 6.16
CA ILE A 73 0.22 10.62 5.89
C ILE A 73 0.61 10.51 4.42
N LEU A 74 1.91 10.40 4.14
CA LEU A 74 2.42 10.12 2.79
C LEU A 74 2.31 8.62 2.52
N VAL A 75 1.61 8.22 1.46
CA VAL A 75 1.46 6.81 1.08
C VAL A 75 2.26 6.54 -0.19
N GLY A 76 3.37 5.83 -0.05
CA GLY A 76 4.26 5.52 -1.16
C GLY A 76 5.73 5.83 -0.84
N GLY A 77 6.61 5.03 -1.42
CA GLY A 77 8.04 5.17 -1.24
C GLY A 77 8.65 6.32 -2.04
N PRO A 78 9.94 6.62 -1.81
CA PRO A 78 10.68 7.70 -2.48
C PRO A 78 10.81 7.57 -4.01
N VAL A 79 10.40 6.43 -4.58
CA VAL A 79 10.36 6.21 -6.04
C VAL A 79 9.13 6.87 -6.68
N VAL A 80 8.04 7.03 -5.92
CA VAL A 80 6.74 7.48 -6.45
C VAL A 80 6.28 8.79 -5.81
N ILE A 81 6.79 9.13 -4.63
CA ILE A 81 6.64 10.43 -3.99
C ILE A 81 8.05 10.94 -3.77
N ASP A 82 8.36 12.14 -4.27
CA ASP A 82 9.70 12.71 -4.19
C ASP A 82 10.21 12.75 -2.74
N GLU A 83 11.52 12.64 -2.57
CA GLU A 83 12.13 12.55 -1.25
C GLU A 83 11.92 13.83 -0.43
N GLY A 84 12.13 15.00 -1.06
CA GLY A 84 11.96 16.31 -0.43
C GLY A 84 10.53 16.67 -0.06
N VAL A 85 9.51 15.97 -0.56
CA VAL A 85 8.09 16.27 -0.24
C VAL A 85 7.79 16.09 1.26
N GLU A 86 8.49 15.18 1.94
CA GLU A 86 8.34 15.02 3.39
C GLU A 86 8.83 16.27 4.12
N GLU A 87 10.03 16.74 3.78
CA GLU A 87 10.66 17.94 4.35
C GLU A 87 9.85 19.20 4.03
N GLU A 88 9.41 19.37 2.78
CA GLU A 88 8.57 20.51 2.36
C GLU A 88 7.28 20.62 3.18
N ILE A 89 6.66 19.49 3.55
CA ILE A 89 5.44 19.48 4.36
C ILE A 89 5.76 19.71 5.85
N GLU A 90 6.89 19.21 6.34
CA GLU A 90 7.34 19.48 7.71
C GLU A 90 7.72 20.95 7.91
N ASP A 91 8.32 21.60 6.90
CA ASP A 91 8.64 23.04 6.87
C ASP A 91 7.38 23.92 6.92
N LEU A 92 6.25 23.42 6.41
CA LEU A 92 4.94 24.06 6.55
C LEU A 92 4.35 23.91 7.97
N GLY A 93 5.03 23.20 8.88
CA GLY A 93 4.64 23.03 10.27
C GLY A 93 3.79 21.79 10.56
N TYR A 94 3.63 20.88 9.59
CA TYR A 94 2.84 19.66 9.77
C TYR A 94 3.69 18.49 10.25
N THR A 95 3.07 17.59 11.02
CA THR A 95 3.69 16.30 11.37
C THR A 95 3.52 15.34 10.20
N VAL A 96 4.61 14.78 9.64
CA VAL A 96 4.51 13.81 8.54
C VAL A 96 4.80 12.37 8.97
N VAL A 97 4.01 11.41 8.49
CA VAL A 97 4.29 9.97 8.56
C VAL A 97 4.22 9.37 7.16
N ARG A 98 5.32 8.78 6.67
CA ARG A 98 5.35 8.09 5.38
C ARG A 98 5.07 6.58 5.53
N LEU A 99 3.93 6.08 5.07
CA LEU A 99 3.62 4.66 5.05
C LEU A 99 4.01 4.06 3.69
N TRP A 100 5.04 3.22 3.67
CA TRP A 100 5.56 2.66 2.43
C TRP A 100 6.31 1.34 2.61
N GLY A 101 6.41 0.58 1.53
CA GLY A 101 7.36 -0.50 1.36
C GLY A 101 7.95 -0.52 -0.05
N ILE A 102 8.98 -1.36 -0.27
CA ILE A 102 9.62 -1.52 -1.58
C ILE A 102 8.61 -2.01 -2.65
N GLU A 103 7.60 -2.77 -2.23
CA GLU A 103 6.60 -3.38 -3.09
C GLU A 103 5.20 -2.89 -2.70
N ARG A 104 4.29 -2.84 -3.68
CA ARG A 104 2.89 -2.43 -3.54
C ARG A 104 2.15 -3.17 -2.42
N THR A 105 2.36 -4.49 -2.33
CA THR A 105 1.79 -5.30 -1.24
C THR A 105 2.27 -4.82 0.12
N LYS A 106 3.57 -4.48 0.24
CA LYS A 106 4.15 -4.02 1.50
C LYS A 106 3.59 -2.66 1.90
N THR A 107 3.45 -1.71 0.98
CA THR A 107 2.77 -0.42 1.26
C THR A 107 1.36 -0.64 1.79
N ALA A 108 0.57 -1.52 1.15
CA ALA A 108 -0.77 -1.85 1.63
C ALA A 108 -0.79 -2.54 3.00
N LEU A 109 0.20 -3.37 3.32
CA LEU A 109 0.36 -3.97 4.65
C LEU A 109 0.70 -2.92 5.71
N GLU A 110 1.55 -1.93 5.40
CA GLU A 110 1.86 -0.84 6.33
C GLU A 110 0.61 0.02 6.61
N LEU A 111 -0.20 0.32 5.59
CA LEU A 111 -1.52 0.94 5.76
C LEU A 111 -2.43 0.08 6.65
N ALA A 112 -2.49 -1.23 6.40
CA ALA A 112 -3.32 -2.15 7.17
C ALA A 112 -2.94 -2.15 8.65
N LYS A 113 -1.63 -2.24 8.96
CA LYS A 113 -1.10 -2.19 10.33
C LYS A 113 -1.36 -0.87 11.04
N TYR A 114 -1.29 0.24 10.29
CA TYR A 114 -1.42 1.57 10.85
C TYR A 114 -2.88 1.85 11.26
N PHE A 115 -3.83 1.56 10.36
CA PHE A 115 -5.24 1.91 10.56
C PHE A 115 -6.08 0.81 11.23
N TRP A 116 -5.80 -0.47 10.98
CA TRP A 116 -6.53 -1.57 11.61
C TRP A 116 -5.75 -2.13 12.80
N HIS A 117 -6.29 -1.97 14.02
CA HIS A 117 -5.75 -2.67 15.20
C HIS A 117 -6.25 -4.13 15.27
N GLN A 118 -7.47 -4.36 14.75
CA GLN A 118 -8.05 -5.67 14.48
C GLN A 118 -8.96 -5.52 13.25
N ALA A 119 -8.98 -6.53 12.39
CA ALA A 119 -9.85 -6.60 11.22
C ALA A 119 -10.47 -7.99 11.13
N ASN A 120 -11.79 -8.08 10.96
CA ASN A 120 -12.46 -9.36 10.76
C ASN A 120 -12.30 -9.90 9.34
N CYS A 121 -11.71 -9.13 8.43
CA CYS A 121 -11.56 -9.51 7.03
C CYS A 121 -10.40 -8.82 6.34
N ALA A 122 -9.96 -9.37 5.21
CA ALA A 122 -9.13 -8.69 4.21
C ALA A 122 -9.66 -9.00 2.81
N VAL A 123 -9.53 -8.03 1.90
CA VAL A 123 -9.75 -8.23 0.47
C VAL A 123 -8.38 -8.26 -0.21
N LEU A 124 -8.02 -9.42 -0.73
CA LEU A 124 -6.82 -9.62 -1.55
C LEU A 124 -7.22 -9.46 -3.01
N VAL A 125 -6.48 -8.62 -3.73
CA VAL A 125 -6.72 -8.37 -5.15
C VAL A 125 -5.50 -8.73 -5.96
N GLU A 126 -5.69 -9.50 -7.03
CA GLU A 126 -4.60 -9.90 -7.92
C GLU A 126 -3.92 -8.67 -8.55
N ASP A 127 -2.62 -8.52 -8.33
CA ASP A 127 -1.75 -7.62 -9.08
C ASP A 127 -1.26 -8.38 -10.32
N THR A 128 -1.78 -7.99 -11.48
CA THR A 128 -1.50 -8.59 -12.78
C THR A 128 -0.21 -8.06 -13.41
N GLY A 129 0.38 -7.00 -12.84
CA GLY A 129 1.56 -6.32 -13.37
C GLY A 129 1.28 -5.41 -14.57
N SER A 130 0.01 -5.24 -14.95
CA SER A 130 -0.42 -4.33 -16.02
C SER A 130 -1.19 -3.16 -15.41
N PRO A 131 -0.67 -1.92 -15.47
CA PRO A 131 -1.29 -0.77 -14.82
C PRO A 131 -2.77 -0.59 -15.14
N GLU A 132 -3.18 -0.80 -16.39
CA GLU A 132 -4.57 -0.63 -16.83
C GLU A 132 -5.51 -1.74 -16.29
N ASN A 133 -5.08 -3.00 -16.36
CA ASN A 133 -5.85 -4.13 -15.86
C ASN A 133 -5.95 -4.09 -14.33
N ASP A 134 -4.84 -3.76 -13.66
CA ASP A 134 -4.75 -3.63 -12.22
C ASP A 134 -5.69 -2.55 -11.72
N SER A 135 -5.66 -1.37 -12.35
CA SER A 135 -6.50 -0.24 -11.95
C SER A 135 -7.99 -0.58 -11.99
N THR A 136 -8.42 -1.28 -13.03
CA THR A 136 -9.84 -1.62 -13.16
C THR A 136 -10.25 -2.73 -12.19
N LEU A 137 -9.43 -3.78 -12.04
CA LEU A 137 -9.69 -4.86 -11.09
C LEU A 137 -9.70 -4.37 -9.64
N GLN A 138 -8.76 -3.48 -9.28
CA GLN A 138 -8.65 -2.91 -7.94
C GLN A 138 -9.78 -1.93 -7.64
N ALA A 139 -10.27 -1.18 -8.62
CA ALA A 139 -11.48 -0.37 -8.47
C ALA A 139 -12.71 -1.22 -8.13
N GLU A 140 -12.87 -2.40 -8.75
CA GLU A 140 -13.94 -3.33 -8.37
C GLU A 140 -13.71 -3.89 -6.96
N ALA A 141 -12.49 -4.33 -6.64
CA ALA A 141 -12.17 -4.87 -5.32
C ALA A 141 -12.34 -3.84 -4.19
N LEU A 142 -12.12 -2.56 -4.47
CA LEU A 142 -12.32 -1.45 -3.54
C LEU A 142 -13.77 -1.34 -3.05
N ASN A 143 -14.77 -1.64 -3.89
CA ASN A 143 -16.17 -1.69 -3.47
C ASN A 143 -16.38 -2.70 -2.35
N GLU A 144 -15.87 -3.92 -2.56
CA GLU A 144 -15.97 -4.99 -1.58
C GLU A 144 -15.19 -4.66 -0.29
N ALA A 145 -13.98 -4.10 -0.40
CA ALA A 145 -13.17 -3.72 0.75
C ALA A 145 -13.85 -2.63 1.59
N SER A 146 -14.27 -1.52 0.95
CA SER A 146 -14.85 -0.35 1.62
C SER A 146 -16.18 -0.67 2.30
N LEU A 147 -17.10 -1.35 1.60
CA LEU A 147 -18.43 -1.70 2.16
C LEU A 147 -18.35 -2.70 3.32
N ASN A 148 -17.24 -3.44 3.42
CA ASN A 148 -17.01 -4.39 4.51
C ASN A 148 -16.01 -3.89 5.55
N ASN A 149 -15.49 -2.66 5.41
CA ASN A 149 -14.45 -2.10 6.29
C ASN A 149 -13.19 -2.99 6.36
N CYS A 150 -12.84 -3.67 5.26
CA CYS A 150 -11.65 -4.52 5.18
C CYS A 150 -10.48 -3.74 4.55
N PRO A 151 -9.22 -4.00 4.94
CA PRO A 151 -8.07 -3.59 4.16
C PRO A 151 -8.12 -4.20 2.75
N LEU A 152 -7.68 -3.42 1.77
CA LEU A 152 -7.49 -3.85 0.38
C LEU A 152 -5.99 -4.07 0.15
N ILE A 153 -5.59 -5.29 -0.20
CA ILE A 153 -4.18 -5.65 -0.32
C ILE A 153 -3.94 -6.21 -1.73
N PRO A 154 -3.17 -5.52 -2.59
CA PRO A 154 -2.72 -6.08 -3.86
C PRO A 154 -1.73 -7.22 -3.59
N VAL A 155 -1.90 -8.35 -4.25
CA VAL A 155 -1.04 -9.54 -4.10
C VAL A 155 -0.51 -9.99 -5.46
N PRO A 156 0.80 -10.30 -5.58
CA PRO A 156 1.37 -10.77 -6.84
C PRO A 156 0.66 -12.03 -7.33
N ARG A 157 0.50 -12.15 -8.65
CA ARG A 157 -0.12 -13.32 -9.26
C ARG A 157 0.60 -14.62 -8.85
N GLY A 158 -0.18 -15.54 -8.28
CA GLY A 158 0.26 -16.90 -7.96
C GLY A 158 1.15 -17.04 -6.72
N VAL A 159 1.37 -15.98 -5.95
CA VAL A 159 2.22 -16.01 -4.75
C VAL A 159 1.59 -15.20 -3.63
N ILE A 160 1.50 -15.77 -2.42
CA ILE A 160 1.23 -15.01 -1.20
C ILE A 160 2.56 -14.67 -0.53
N PRO A 161 2.89 -13.37 -0.38
CA PRO A 161 4.09 -12.99 0.37
C PRO A 161 4.03 -13.48 1.82
N ALA A 162 5.14 -13.98 2.35
CA ALA A 162 5.19 -14.48 3.73
C ALA A 162 4.76 -13.41 4.76
N ASP A 163 5.17 -12.16 4.52
CA ASP A 163 4.79 -11.02 5.36
C ASP A 163 3.27 -10.84 5.43
N LEU A 164 2.53 -11.10 4.32
CA LEU A 164 1.07 -10.99 4.30
C LEU A 164 0.43 -11.97 5.30
N LEU A 165 0.82 -13.25 5.29
CA LEU A 165 0.27 -14.24 6.23
C LEU A 165 0.50 -13.83 7.69
N SER A 166 1.69 -13.32 8.00
CA SER A 166 2.00 -12.77 9.33
C SER A 166 1.04 -11.66 9.72
N ILE A 167 0.77 -10.72 8.80
CA ILE A 167 -0.11 -9.57 9.07
C ILE A 167 -1.57 -10.02 9.21
N LEU A 168 -2.02 -11.01 8.42
CA LEU A 168 -3.37 -11.54 8.57
C LEU A 168 -3.61 -12.09 9.98
N HIS A 169 -2.64 -12.84 10.53
CA HIS A 169 -2.72 -13.34 11.90
C HIS A 169 -2.63 -12.22 12.94
N GLU A 170 -1.69 -11.30 12.77
CA GLU A 170 -1.47 -10.15 13.65
C GLU A 170 -2.74 -9.29 13.80
N LEU A 171 -3.41 -9.01 12.69
CA LEU A 171 -4.67 -8.25 12.63
C LEU A 171 -5.91 -9.09 13.01
N LYS A 172 -5.72 -10.36 13.37
CA LYS A 172 -6.78 -11.33 13.70
C LYS A 172 -7.82 -11.50 12.58
N ILE A 173 -7.37 -11.39 11.34
CA ILE A 173 -8.21 -11.64 10.18
C ILE A 173 -8.55 -13.11 10.15
N ASN A 174 -9.85 -13.41 10.02
CA ASN A 174 -10.36 -14.79 9.93
C ASN A 174 -11.19 -15.02 8.66
N ARG A 175 -11.35 -13.99 7.82
CA ARG A 175 -12.10 -14.05 6.57
C ARG A 175 -11.35 -13.33 5.46
N VAL A 176 -10.74 -14.08 4.56
CA VAL A 176 -10.09 -13.56 3.38
C VAL A 176 -11.02 -13.66 2.19
N LYS A 177 -11.12 -12.58 1.43
CA LYS A 177 -11.77 -12.57 0.12
C LYS A 177 -10.74 -12.31 -0.95
N TYR A 178 -10.59 -13.24 -1.87
CA TYR A 178 -9.71 -13.11 -3.02
C TYR A 178 -10.50 -12.70 -4.26
N ILE A 179 -10.04 -11.63 -4.93
CA ILE A 179 -10.62 -11.11 -6.17
C ILE A 179 -9.53 -11.10 -7.24
N GLY A 180 -9.72 -11.85 -8.32
CA GLY A 180 -8.70 -11.99 -9.35
C GLY A 180 -9.18 -12.78 -10.56
N ARG A 181 -8.35 -12.88 -11.59
CA ARG A 181 -8.69 -13.62 -12.80
C ARG A 181 -8.64 -15.12 -12.60
N GLN A 182 -7.74 -15.56 -11.73
CA GLN A 182 -7.54 -16.94 -11.33
C GLN A 182 -6.90 -16.98 -9.95
N ILE A 183 -6.91 -18.15 -9.33
CA ILE A 183 -6.20 -18.42 -8.08
C ILE A 183 -5.66 -19.85 -8.16
N SER A 184 -4.40 -20.03 -7.79
CA SER A 184 -3.73 -21.34 -7.88
C SER A 184 -4.08 -22.22 -6.68
N SER A 185 -3.78 -23.52 -6.77
CA SER A 185 -3.94 -24.47 -5.66
C SER A 185 -3.07 -24.09 -4.45
N GLU A 186 -1.88 -23.57 -4.70
CA GLU A 186 -0.90 -23.19 -3.68
C GLU A 186 -1.43 -22.01 -2.87
N VAL A 187 -1.90 -20.96 -3.57
CA VAL A 187 -2.50 -19.78 -2.93
C VAL A 187 -3.74 -20.16 -2.12
N ARG A 188 -4.60 -21.07 -2.63
CA ARG A 188 -5.75 -21.58 -1.88
C ARG A 188 -5.34 -22.28 -0.59
N SER A 189 -4.33 -23.15 -0.67
CA SER A 189 -3.79 -23.89 0.46
C SER A 189 -3.23 -22.95 1.53
N GLU A 190 -2.46 -21.93 1.13
CA GLU A 190 -1.89 -20.93 2.04
C GLU A 190 -2.95 -20.08 2.74
N LEU A 191 -4.14 -19.91 2.14
CA LEU A 191 -5.24 -19.10 2.68
C LEU A 191 -6.37 -19.93 3.31
N GLN A 192 -6.23 -21.26 3.39
CA GLN A 192 -7.32 -22.16 3.81
C GLN A 192 -7.81 -21.90 5.24
N ASP A 193 -6.91 -21.44 6.13
CA ASP A 193 -7.21 -21.15 7.53
C ASP A 193 -8.00 -19.85 7.73
N PHE A 194 -8.21 -19.08 6.66
CA PHE A 194 -8.83 -17.75 6.71
C PHE A 194 -10.24 -17.70 6.11
N ASN A 195 -11.00 -18.80 6.10
CA ASN A 195 -12.37 -18.86 5.54
C ASN A 195 -12.46 -18.17 4.16
N LEU A 196 -11.63 -18.66 3.24
CA LEU A 196 -11.41 -18.06 1.92
C LEU A 196 -12.71 -18.01 1.11
N THR A 197 -13.04 -16.83 0.57
CA THR A 197 -14.09 -16.65 -0.43
C THR A 197 -13.51 -16.07 -1.72
N GLU A 198 -13.98 -16.53 -2.87
CA GLU A 198 -13.37 -16.23 -4.16
C GLU A 198 -14.34 -15.52 -5.13
N ILE A 199 -13.89 -14.42 -5.73
CA ILE A 199 -14.49 -13.79 -6.91
C ILE A 199 -13.51 -13.90 -8.08
N ILE A 200 -13.65 -14.99 -8.83
CA ILE A 200 -12.78 -15.33 -9.97
C ILE A 200 -13.52 -15.22 -11.30
N GLY A 201 -12.84 -14.69 -12.31
CA GLY A 201 -13.32 -14.66 -13.69
C GLY A 201 -12.69 -13.58 -14.55
N ASN A 202 -13.24 -13.37 -15.74
CA ASN A 202 -12.95 -12.15 -16.49
C ASN A 202 -13.50 -10.91 -15.78
N LEU A 203 -13.06 -9.72 -16.18
CA LEU A 203 -13.41 -8.47 -15.51
C LEU A 203 -14.92 -8.23 -15.46
N THR A 204 -15.67 -8.50 -16.53
CA THR A 204 -17.13 -8.38 -16.57
C THR A 204 -17.81 -9.25 -15.51
N ARG A 205 -17.38 -10.51 -15.38
CA ARG A 205 -17.91 -11.43 -14.37
C ARG A 205 -17.57 -10.97 -12.96
N ILE A 206 -16.35 -10.48 -12.73
CA ILE A 206 -15.93 -9.95 -11.43
C ILE A 206 -16.81 -8.75 -11.06
N ARG A 207 -16.90 -7.76 -11.96
CA ARG A 207 -17.74 -6.57 -11.82
C ARG A 207 -19.18 -6.93 -11.46
N ASN A 208 -19.83 -7.80 -12.23
CA ASN A 208 -21.23 -8.18 -11.99
C ASN A 208 -21.42 -8.85 -10.61
N ARG A 209 -20.47 -9.71 -10.19
CA ARG A 209 -20.53 -10.36 -8.87
C ARG A 209 -20.28 -9.40 -7.72
N VAL A 210 -19.35 -8.46 -7.88
CA VAL A 210 -19.05 -7.44 -6.87
C VAL A 210 -20.24 -6.51 -6.71
N ILE A 211 -20.81 -6.00 -7.81
CA ILE A 211 -21.94 -5.07 -7.78
C ILE A 211 -23.18 -5.71 -7.17
N ALA A 212 -23.53 -6.93 -7.58
CA ALA A 212 -24.68 -7.63 -7.01
C ALA A 212 -24.60 -7.70 -5.48
N ARG A 213 -23.41 -8.01 -4.95
CA ARG A 213 -23.15 -8.05 -3.49
C ARG A 213 -23.12 -6.66 -2.86
N ALA A 214 -22.64 -5.66 -3.59
CA ALA A 214 -22.57 -4.29 -3.11
C ALA A 214 -23.98 -3.72 -2.93
N LEU A 215 -24.90 -4.00 -3.86
CA LEU A 215 -26.29 -3.55 -3.84
C LEU A 215 -27.14 -4.20 -2.74
N ASP A 216 -26.75 -5.36 -2.22
CA ASP A 216 -27.38 -5.95 -1.02
C ASP A 216 -27.17 -5.09 0.25
N LYS A 217 -26.18 -4.21 0.24
CA LYS A 217 -25.78 -3.39 1.40
C LYS A 217 -26.01 -1.92 1.14
N ALA A 218 -25.56 -1.45 0.00
CA ALA A 218 -25.54 -0.05 -0.38
C ALA A 218 -26.83 0.36 -1.08
N ASN A 219 -27.38 1.50 -0.66
CA ASN A 219 -28.54 2.13 -1.29
C ASN A 219 -28.21 3.48 -1.95
N ALA A 220 -26.93 3.86 -1.97
CA ALA A 220 -26.43 5.07 -2.62
C ALA A 220 -25.41 4.73 -3.72
N MET A 221 -25.11 5.67 -4.61
CA MET A 221 -24.08 5.48 -5.64
C MET A 221 -23.18 6.69 -5.80
N VAL A 222 -21.91 6.41 -6.03
CA VAL A 222 -20.89 7.39 -6.37
C VAL A 222 -20.33 7.02 -7.73
N ILE A 223 -20.51 7.91 -8.70
CA ILE A 223 -20.03 7.76 -10.06
C ILE A 223 -18.75 8.59 -10.18
N VAL A 224 -17.66 7.94 -10.54
CA VAL A 224 -16.33 8.54 -10.71
C VAL A 224 -16.09 8.73 -12.21
N ALA A 225 -16.28 9.95 -12.70
CA ALA A 225 -15.99 10.37 -14.06
C ALA A 225 -14.48 10.54 -14.23
N SER A 226 -13.81 9.48 -14.72
CA SER A 226 -12.35 9.36 -14.77
C SER A 226 -11.94 8.81 -16.14
N PRO A 227 -11.79 9.70 -17.16
CA PRO A 227 -11.41 9.28 -18.51
C PRO A 227 -10.03 8.61 -18.53
N GLN A 228 -9.12 9.03 -17.64
CA GLN A 228 -7.86 8.34 -17.38
C GLN A 228 -7.90 7.63 -16.03
N TRP A 229 -7.05 6.62 -15.84
CA TRP A 229 -7.05 5.79 -14.63
C TRP A 229 -6.47 6.51 -13.40
N ASN A 230 -5.58 7.47 -13.60
CA ASN A 230 -4.85 8.22 -12.57
C ASN A 230 -5.59 9.49 -12.07
N GLU A 231 -6.74 9.85 -12.65
CA GLU A 231 -7.34 11.17 -12.42
C GLU A 231 -8.29 11.29 -11.21
N THR A 232 -8.99 10.25 -10.71
CA THR A 232 -10.06 10.53 -9.70
C THR A 232 -10.51 9.38 -8.79
N HIS A 233 -9.80 8.26 -8.73
CA HIS A 233 -10.29 7.10 -7.97
C HIS A 233 -10.32 7.29 -6.45
N SER A 234 -9.42 8.10 -5.87
CA SER A 234 -9.40 8.43 -4.43
C SER A 234 -10.71 9.04 -3.93
N MET A 235 -11.41 9.77 -4.80
CA MET A 235 -12.56 10.56 -4.40
C MET A 235 -13.85 9.75 -4.25
N GLY A 236 -14.02 8.71 -5.08
CA GLY A 236 -15.23 7.89 -5.07
C GLY A 236 -15.44 7.16 -3.74
N ALA A 237 -14.35 6.70 -3.12
CA ALA A 237 -14.43 5.88 -1.91
C ALA A 237 -14.54 6.68 -0.61
N ALA A 238 -14.09 7.94 -0.62
CA ALA A 238 -14.31 8.85 0.51
C ALA A 238 -15.83 8.96 0.86
N LEU A 239 -16.67 8.81 -0.17
CA LEU A 239 -18.13 8.76 -0.08
C LEU A 239 -18.73 7.37 0.22
N ASN A 240 -17.95 6.29 0.18
CA ASN A 240 -18.38 4.87 0.17
C ASN A 240 -18.85 4.34 1.54
N ASN A 241 -19.53 5.17 2.32
CA ASN A 241 -20.38 4.64 3.38
C ASN A 241 -21.74 4.30 2.76
N ASN A 242 -22.02 3.00 2.65
CA ASN A 242 -23.23 2.45 2.07
C ASN A 242 -23.51 2.88 0.63
N SER A 243 -22.45 3.17 -0.15
CA SER A 243 -22.58 3.62 -1.53
C SER A 243 -21.82 2.70 -2.48
N VAL A 244 -22.39 2.29 -3.61
CA VAL A 244 -21.62 1.61 -4.65
C VAL A 244 -20.80 2.64 -5.42
N VAL A 245 -19.52 2.37 -5.65
CA VAL A 245 -18.65 3.22 -6.47
C VAL A 245 -18.58 2.63 -7.88
N ARG A 246 -18.92 3.43 -8.89
CA ARG A 246 -18.81 3.06 -10.31
C ARG A 246 -17.92 4.04 -11.04
N ARG A 247 -16.90 3.54 -11.72
CA ARG A 247 -16.09 4.35 -12.63
C ARG A 247 -16.81 4.50 -13.97
N VAL A 248 -16.75 5.70 -14.54
CA VAL A 248 -17.17 6.05 -15.90
C VAL A 248 -15.95 6.60 -16.65
N VAL A 249 -15.61 5.97 -17.76
CA VAL A 249 -14.48 6.33 -18.64
C VAL A 249 -14.96 7.13 -19.85
N SER A 250 -16.12 6.75 -20.39
CA SER A 250 -16.81 7.46 -21.47
C SER A 250 -18.32 7.47 -21.22
N MET A 251 -19.06 8.21 -22.06
CA MET A 251 -20.53 8.20 -22.00
C MET A 251 -21.13 6.82 -22.31
N ASP A 252 -20.38 5.89 -22.90
CA ASP A 252 -20.85 4.54 -23.22
C ASP A 252 -21.11 3.69 -21.97
N ASP A 253 -20.48 4.04 -20.83
CA ASP A 253 -20.69 3.35 -19.54
C ASP A 253 -22.00 3.77 -18.85
N VAL A 254 -22.58 4.92 -19.24
CA VAL A 254 -23.66 5.58 -18.49
C VAL A 254 -25.01 4.84 -18.58
N PRO A 255 -25.44 4.27 -19.72
CA PRO A 255 -26.70 3.54 -19.80
C PRO A 255 -26.81 2.39 -18.79
N GLU A 256 -25.76 1.56 -18.65
CA GLU A 256 -25.74 0.46 -17.67
C GLU A 256 -25.90 0.98 -16.23
N ILE A 257 -25.33 2.14 -15.93
CA ILE A 257 -25.41 2.76 -14.60
C ILE A 257 -26.82 3.28 -14.32
N ILE A 258 -27.50 3.86 -15.31
CA ILE A 258 -28.89 4.31 -15.18
C ILE A 258 -29.80 3.12 -14.90
N ASP A 259 -29.66 2.04 -15.67
CA ASP A 259 -30.43 0.80 -15.46
C ASP A 259 -30.23 0.27 -14.05
N LEU A 260 -28.98 0.24 -13.55
CA LEU A 260 -28.67 -0.19 -12.19
C LEU A 260 -29.32 0.72 -11.12
N ILE A 261 -29.28 2.04 -11.31
CA ILE A 261 -29.88 3.01 -10.38
C ILE A 261 -31.39 2.81 -10.29
N GLN A 262 -32.06 2.72 -11.43
CA GLN A 262 -33.51 2.60 -11.50
C GLN A 262 -34.00 1.25 -11.01
N ALA A 263 -33.35 0.15 -11.43
CA ALA A 263 -33.74 -1.21 -11.03
C ALA A 263 -33.61 -1.46 -9.52
N ASN A 264 -32.72 -0.72 -8.83
CA ASN A 264 -32.43 -0.91 -7.41
C ASN A 264 -32.82 0.30 -6.54
N ASN A 265 -33.55 1.28 -7.07
CA ASN A 265 -33.95 2.51 -6.37
C ASN A 265 -32.81 3.21 -5.62
N ILE A 266 -31.65 3.36 -6.29
CA ILE A 266 -30.44 3.88 -5.65
C ILE A 266 -30.54 5.40 -5.45
N SER A 267 -30.42 5.85 -4.20
CA SER A 267 -30.41 7.26 -3.82
C SER A 267 -29.76 7.48 -2.45
N PRO A 268 -28.90 8.50 -2.27
CA PRO A 268 -28.52 9.53 -3.25
C PRO A 268 -27.50 9.06 -4.30
N VAL A 269 -27.48 9.75 -5.45
CA VAL A 269 -26.46 9.58 -6.50
C VAL A 269 -25.53 10.79 -6.52
N LYS A 270 -24.22 10.53 -6.55
CA LYS A 270 -23.16 11.56 -6.59
C LYS A 270 -22.26 11.32 -7.79
N VAL A 271 -21.87 12.38 -8.49
CA VAL A 271 -20.88 12.32 -9.58
C VAL A 271 -19.66 13.11 -9.19
N VAL A 272 -18.49 12.51 -9.33
CA VAL A 272 -17.20 13.13 -8.98
C VAL A 272 -16.18 12.98 -10.11
N GLY A 273 -15.29 13.96 -10.27
CA GLY A 273 -14.13 13.85 -11.17
C GLY A 273 -14.06 14.86 -12.30
N ASN A 274 -13.55 14.40 -13.45
CA ASN A 274 -13.22 15.25 -14.60
C ASN A 274 -14.41 16.14 -14.99
N PRO A 275 -14.26 17.47 -15.09
CA PRO A 275 -15.41 18.37 -15.24
C PRO A 275 -16.21 18.14 -16.51
N SER A 276 -15.55 17.85 -17.63
CA SER A 276 -16.22 17.65 -18.92
C SER A 276 -17.08 16.38 -18.87
N LEU A 277 -16.47 15.25 -18.51
CA LEU A 277 -17.17 13.97 -18.41
C LEU A 277 -18.24 14.02 -17.31
N ALA A 278 -17.94 14.58 -16.14
CA ALA A 278 -18.89 14.73 -15.05
C ALA A 278 -20.11 15.57 -15.43
N ASN A 279 -19.93 16.62 -16.25
CA ASN A 279 -21.05 17.43 -16.74
C ASN A 279 -21.98 16.61 -17.64
N ASN A 280 -21.40 15.84 -18.57
CA ASN A 280 -22.17 15.02 -19.51
C ASN A 280 -22.92 13.91 -18.78
N VAL A 281 -22.25 13.21 -17.85
CA VAL A 281 -22.87 12.19 -16.98
C VAL A 281 -24.02 12.79 -16.17
N VAL A 282 -23.83 13.97 -15.58
CA VAL A 282 -24.89 14.63 -14.80
C VAL A 282 -26.07 15.06 -15.64
N SER A 283 -25.85 15.52 -16.88
CA SER A 283 -26.93 15.83 -17.82
C SER A 283 -27.75 14.57 -18.09
N GLU A 284 -27.09 13.50 -18.53
CA GLU A 284 -27.73 12.25 -18.90
C GLU A 284 -28.53 11.63 -17.73
N LEU A 285 -27.97 11.66 -16.51
CA LEU A 285 -28.68 11.19 -15.31
C LEU A 285 -29.95 12.02 -15.04
N ARG A 286 -29.87 13.35 -15.18
CA ARG A 286 -31.02 14.25 -14.94
C ARG A 286 -32.09 14.10 -16.00
N ASP A 287 -31.70 13.93 -17.26
CA ASP A 287 -32.60 13.68 -18.38
C ASP A 287 -33.39 12.38 -18.17
N ASN A 288 -32.81 11.42 -17.43
CA ASN A 288 -33.44 10.17 -16.99
C ASN A 288 -34.08 10.25 -15.59
N GLY A 289 -34.34 11.46 -15.08
CA GLY A 289 -35.08 11.69 -13.83
C GLY A 289 -34.30 11.39 -12.53
N ILE A 290 -32.98 11.16 -12.61
CA ILE A 290 -32.15 10.84 -11.45
C ILE A 290 -31.65 12.12 -10.79
N THR A 291 -31.96 12.29 -9.50
CA THR A 291 -31.42 13.40 -8.71
C THR A 291 -29.95 13.15 -8.37
N VAL A 292 -29.08 14.07 -8.78
CA VAL A 292 -27.63 13.91 -8.67
C VAL A 292 -26.93 15.17 -8.16
N VAL A 293 -25.97 14.96 -7.25
CA VAL A 293 -25.04 16.00 -6.74
C VAL A 293 -23.69 15.83 -7.43
N LYS A 294 -23.07 16.93 -7.88
CA LYS A 294 -21.81 16.91 -8.62
C LYS A 294 -20.67 17.56 -7.83
N TYR A 295 -19.53 16.88 -7.72
CA TYR A 295 -18.28 17.39 -7.17
C TYR A 295 -17.15 17.25 -8.20
N ALA A 296 -16.95 18.28 -9.02
CA ALA A 296 -15.99 18.26 -10.13
C ALA A 296 -14.97 19.42 -10.08
N GLY A 297 -13.77 19.16 -10.57
CA GLY A 297 -12.64 20.09 -10.60
C GLY A 297 -11.64 19.72 -11.69
N ALA A 298 -10.95 20.71 -12.26
CA ALA A 298 -10.02 20.50 -13.38
C ALA A 298 -8.82 19.61 -12.99
N LYS A 299 -8.42 19.65 -11.72
CA LYS A 299 -7.43 18.74 -11.13
C LYS A 299 -8.11 17.80 -10.12
N PRO A 300 -7.56 16.58 -9.93
CA PRO A 300 -8.05 15.62 -8.93
C PRO A 300 -8.12 16.24 -7.52
N ALA A 301 -7.06 16.94 -7.10
CA ALA A 301 -6.98 17.60 -5.79
C ALA A 301 -8.10 18.64 -5.57
N ILE A 302 -8.44 19.42 -6.60
CA ILE A 302 -9.53 20.43 -6.52
C ILE A 302 -10.88 19.74 -6.33
N ALA A 303 -11.12 18.67 -7.09
CA ALA A 303 -12.35 17.92 -6.98
C ALA A 303 -12.44 17.25 -5.59
N ALA A 304 -11.34 16.69 -5.09
CA ALA A 304 -11.24 16.07 -3.76
C ALA A 304 -11.50 17.08 -2.63
N ARG A 305 -10.94 18.29 -2.75
CA ARG A 305 -11.18 19.42 -1.85
C ARG A 305 -12.67 19.77 -1.76
N LYS A 306 -13.33 19.98 -2.91
CA LYS A 306 -14.77 20.30 -2.96
C LYS A 306 -15.64 19.21 -2.34
N LEU A 307 -15.28 17.95 -2.61
CA LEU A 307 -15.98 16.80 -2.05
C LEU A 307 -15.84 16.77 -0.52
N TRP A 308 -14.62 16.92 -0.02
CA TRP A 308 -14.34 16.95 1.41
C TRP A 308 -15.08 18.11 2.09
N GLN A 309 -15.02 19.33 1.54
CA GLN A 309 -15.75 20.49 2.07
C GLN A 309 -17.24 20.21 2.22
N ALA A 310 -17.86 19.62 1.19
CA ALA A 310 -19.28 19.33 1.17
C ALA A 310 -19.69 18.22 2.16
N GLU A 311 -18.78 17.30 2.47
CA GLU A 311 -19.08 16.10 3.27
C GLU A 311 -18.35 16.09 4.62
N ARG A 312 -17.67 17.19 5.01
CA ARG A 312 -16.82 17.29 6.20
C ARG A 312 -17.52 16.84 7.49
N ASN A 313 -18.78 17.26 7.68
CA ASN A 313 -19.58 16.83 8.83
C ASN A 313 -19.78 15.31 8.88
N ARG A 314 -19.92 14.67 7.72
CA ARG A 314 -20.06 13.21 7.61
C ARG A 314 -18.75 12.50 7.93
N PHE A 315 -17.61 13.04 7.50
CA PHE A 315 -16.29 12.54 7.88
C PHE A 315 -16.08 12.64 9.40
N ASN A 316 -16.34 13.81 9.98
CA ASN A 316 -16.21 14.06 11.42
C ASN A 316 -17.10 13.14 12.28
N ALA A 317 -18.33 12.86 11.82
CA ALA A 317 -19.22 11.93 12.51
C ALA A 317 -18.66 10.50 12.53
N ARG A 318 -18.10 10.01 11.41
CA ARG A 318 -17.48 8.66 11.33
C ARG A 318 -16.28 8.55 12.27
N LYS A 319 -15.41 9.56 12.24
CA LYS A 319 -14.23 9.66 13.08
C LYS A 319 -14.59 9.58 14.56
N THR A 320 -15.64 10.28 14.98
CA THR A 320 -16.13 10.26 16.38
C THR A 320 -16.57 8.87 16.81
N ILE A 321 -17.33 8.15 15.97
CA ILE A 321 -17.78 6.78 16.25
C ILE A 321 -16.58 5.83 16.34
N ARG A 322 -15.61 5.96 15.43
CA ARG A 322 -14.40 5.13 15.40
C ARG A 322 -13.53 5.33 16.64
N ARG A 323 -13.33 6.57 17.08
CA ARG A 323 -12.61 6.87 18.32
C ARG A 323 -13.25 6.19 19.52
N ALA A 324 -14.58 6.21 19.64
CA ALA A 324 -15.28 5.53 20.72
C ALA A 324 -15.02 4.00 20.71
N VAL A 325 -14.97 3.38 19.52
CA VAL A 325 -14.60 1.97 19.36
C VAL A 325 -13.13 1.72 19.75
N LYS A 326 -12.20 2.59 19.31
CA LYS A 326 -10.76 2.50 19.65
C LYS A 326 -10.52 2.62 21.17
N THR A 327 -11.19 3.56 21.86
CA THR A 327 -11.09 3.68 23.33
C THR A 327 -11.53 2.41 24.07
N GLY A 328 -12.50 1.66 23.52
CA GLY A 328 -12.89 0.35 24.07
C GLY A 328 -11.82 -0.75 23.92
N LEU A 329 -10.82 -0.55 23.06
CA LEU A 329 -9.76 -1.51 22.72
C LEU A 329 -8.39 -1.14 23.31
N THR A 330 -8.35 -0.27 24.33
CA THR A 330 -7.10 0.30 24.89
C THR A 330 -6.00 -0.73 25.21
N SER A 331 -6.35 -1.91 25.73
CA SER A 331 -5.36 -2.98 26.02
C SER A 331 -4.74 -3.58 24.74
N THR A 332 -5.52 -3.69 23.67
CA THR A 332 -5.05 -4.17 22.36
C THR A 332 -4.10 -3.14 21.75
N ILE A 333 -4.47 -1.85 21.78
CA ILE A 333 -3.64 -0.76 21.27
C ILE A 333 -2.30 -0.73 22.03
N ARG A 334 -2.31 -0.83 23.35
CA ARG A 334 -1.08 -0.83 24.14
C ARG A 334 -0.16 -2.02 23.83
N ASN A 335 -0.73 -3.21 23.60
CA ASN A 335 0.08 -4.38 23.19
C ASN A 335 0.69 -4.16 21.80
N ARG A 336 -0.08 -3.55 20.89
CA ARG A 336 0.40 -3.20 19.55
C ARG A 336 1.55 -2.21 19.59
N VAL A 337 1.44 -1.18 20.42
CA VAL A 337 2.52 -0.18 20.63
C VAL A 337 3.79 -0.85 21.16
N ARG A 338 3.69 -1.81 22.08
CA ARG A 338 4.87 -2.54 22.57
C ARG A 338 5.51 -3.43 21.52
N GLU A 339 4.71 -4.06 20.66
CA GLU A 339 5.24 -4.84 19.55
C GLU A 339 5.94 -3.92 18.54
N LEU A 340 5.32 -2.80 18.19
CA LEU A 340 5.92 -1.79 17.32
C LEU A 340 7.20 -1.22 17.93
N LEU A 341 7.24 -1.00 19.25
CA LEU A 341 8.44 -0.58 19.98
C LEU A 341 9.58 -1.58 19.77
N ASN A 342 9.35 -2.86 20.08
CA ASN A 342 10.36 -3.90 19.91
C ASN A 342 10.85 -4.01 18.47
N ASN A 343 9.94 -3.89 17.50
CA ASN A 343 10.30 -3.91 16.07
C ASN A 343 11.15 -2.70 15.69
N THR A 344 10.85 -1.52 16.24
CA THR A 344 11.59 -0.28 16.00
C THR A 344 12.98 -0.36 16.61
N GLU A 345 13.10 -0.82 17.86
CA GLU A 345 14.39 -1.08 18.54
C GLU A 345 15.25 -2.04 17.71
N SER A 346 14.68 -3.18 17.29
CA SER A 346 15.41 -4.15 16.46
C SER A 346 15.84 -3.56 15.11
N ALA A 347 15.03 -2.70 14.49
CA ALA A 347 15.37 -2.08 13.22
C ALA A 347 16.50 -1.04 13.38
N ILE A 348 16.50 -0.30 14.48
CA ILE A 348 17.57 0.64 14.87
C ILE A 348 18.88 -0.12 15.10
N ASP A 349 18.85 -1.20 15.88
CA ASP A 349 20.03 -2.05 16.13
C ASP A 349 20.63 -2.60 14.82
N GLU A 350 19.77 -3.01 13.88
CA GLU A 350 20.20 -3.46 12.55
C GLU A 350 20.85 -2.35 11.73
N LEU A 351 20.30 -1.13 11.76
CA LEU A 351 20.88 0.01 11.04
C LEU A 351 22.24 0.41 11.63
N GLU A 352 22.35 0.43 12.95
CA GLU A 352 23.61 0.74 13.64
C GLU A 352 24.71 -0.28 13.28
N ALA A 353 24.39 -1.57 13.27
CA ALA A 353 25.32 -2.61 12.83
C ALA A 353 25.70 -2.47 11.35
N GLU A 354 24.76 -2.09 10.47
CA GLU A 354 25.03 -1.85 9.05
C GLU A 354 25.94 -0.62 8.84
N ILE A 355 25.73 0.46 9.60
CA ILE A 355 26.60 1.64 9.59
C ILE A 355 28.02 1.28 10.06
N GLU A 356 28.16 0.51 11.14
CA GLU A 356 29.47 0.08 11.64
C GLU A 356 30.22 -0.75 10.58
N GLU A 357 29.53 -1.68 9.91
CA GLU A 357 30.08 -2.48 8.82
C GLU A 357 30.54 -1.59 7.65
N LEU A 358 29.65 -0.73 7.13
CA LEU A 358 29.95 0.17 6.00
C LEU A 358 31.08 1.17 6.31
N SER A 359 31.09 1.75 7.50
CA SER A 359 32.14 2.66 7.95
C SER A 359 33.49 1.94 8.05
N SER A 360 33.50 0.69 8.51
CA SER A 360 34.71 -0.15 8.53
C SER A 360 35.25 -0.49 7.15
N GLU A 361 34.36 -0.51 6.14
CA GLU A 361 34.70 -0.67 4.72
C GLU A 361 35.09 0.65 4.03
N GLY A 362 35.02 1.78 4.74
CA GLY A 362 35.40 3.11 4.25
C GLY A 362 34.32 3.82 3.45
N ALA A 363 33.07 3.37 3.52
CA ALA A 363 31.93 4.05 2.89
C ALA A 363 31.55 5.32 3.68
N ASP A 364 31.01 6.32 2.96
CA ASP A 364 30.39 7.49 3.60
C ASP A 364 29.03 7.09 4.19
N THR A 365 28.92 7.16 5.50
CA THR A 365 27.73 6.79 6.28
C THR A 365 26.98 7.98 6.85
N SER A 366 27.37 9.22 6.51
CA SER A 366 26.86 10.44 7.15
C SER A 366 25.33 10.54 7.13
N GLU A 367 24.71 10.28 5.97
CA GLU A 367 23.25 10.30 5.82
C GLU A 367 22.56 9.19 6.65
N LEU A 368 23.15 8.00 6.71
CA LEU A 368 22.62 6.90 7.52
C LEU A 368 22.72 7.18 9.02
N GLU A 369 23.80 7.82 9.46
CA GLU A 369 24.03 8.24 10.84
C GLU A 369 23.03 9.32 11.27
N GLU A 370 22.72 10.28 10.40
CA GLU A 370 21.67 11.27 10.62
C GLU A 370 20.30 10.61 10.80
N LYS A 371 19.90 9.71 9.89
CA LYS A 371 18.63 8.98 10.01
C LYS A 371 18.58 8.10 11.27
N LEU A 372 19.71 7.51 11.67
CA LEU A 372 19.80 6.74 12.93
C LEU A 372 19.59 7.65 14.15
N ALA A 373 20.18 8.84 14.16
CA ALA A 373 20.02 9.80 15.25
C ALA A 373 18.56 10.28 15.38
N GLU A 374 17.94 10.67 14.26
CA GLU A 374 16.52 11.03 14.23
C GLU A 374 15.62 9.89 14.73
N ALA A 375 15.88 8.65 14.28
CA ALA A 375 15.10 7.48 14.70
C ALA A 375 15.20 7.22 16.21
N ARG A 376 16.39 7.40 16.81
CA ARG A 376 16.62 7.25 18.24
C ARG A 376 15.90 8.31 19.07
N GLU A 377 15.90 9.56 18.61
CA GLU A 377 15.17 10.64 19.27
C GLU A 377 13.67 10.33 19.30
N LEU A 378 13.10 9.93 18.15
CA LEU A 378 11.70 9.56 18.04
C LEU A 378 11.34 8.34 18.90
N LEU A 379 12.24 7.36 19.01
CA LEU A 379 12.08 6.20 19.89
C LEU A 379 11.99 6.62 21.37
N ASP A 380 12.88 7.50 21.84
CA ASP A 380 12.88 7.99 23.22
C ASP A 380 11.59 8.75 23.55
N GLN A 381 11.19 9.66 22.66
CA GLN A 381 9.91 10.37 22.78
C GLN A 381 8.72 9.39 22.83
N ALA A 382 8.75 8.33 22.01
CA ALA A 382 7.69 7.33 21.99
C ALA A 382 7.62 6.57 23.32
N GLN A 383 8.76 6.10 23.85
CA GLN A 383 8.85 5.39 25.12
C GLN A 383 8.26 6.21 26.28
N GLY A 384 8.52 7.53 26.31
CA GLY A 384 7.93 8.45 27.28
C GLY A 384 6.40 8.53 27.20
N ASN A 385 5.81 8.32 26.02
CA ASN A 385 4.38 8.49 25.79
C ASN A 385 3.56 7.19 25.83
N ILE A 386 4.16 6.00 25.84
CA ILE A 386 3.43 4.70 25.77
C ILE A 386 2.27 4.60 26.78
N THR A 387 2.47 5.13 27.99
CA THR A 387 1.47 5.07 29.07
C THR A 387 0.48 6.23 29.06
N MET A 388 0.92 7.43 28.67
CA MET A 388 0.14 8.66 28.70
C MET A 388 -0.72 8.83 27.45
N ASP A 389 -0.15 8.55 26.29
CA ASP A 389 -0.78 8.67 24.98
C ASP A 389 -0.22 7.59 24.03
N SER A 390 -0.95 6.47 23.96
CA SER A 390 -0.55 5.31 23.15
C SER A 390 -0.67 5.58 21.65
N GLU A 391 -1.51 6.54 21.23
CA GLU A 391 -1.65 6.92 19.81
C GLU A 391 -0.49 7.82 19.38
N LEU A 392 -0.09 8.79 20.22
CA LEU A 392 1.14 9.55 20.00
C LEU A 392 2.37 8.64 19.98
N ALA A 393 2.48 7.71 20.93
CA ALA A 393 3.58 6.74 20.94
C ALA A 393 3.62 5.90 19.65
N GLN A 394 2.46 5.44 19.16
CA GLN A 394 2.38 4.73 17.88
C GLN A 394 2.86 5.59 16.71
N ARG A 395 2.46 6.88 16.65
CA ARG A 395 2.88 7.80 15.59
C ARG A 395 4.39 8.01 15.59
N LEU A 396 4.98 8.30 16.76
CA LEU A 396 6.42 8.49 16.92
C LEU A 396 7.21 7.25 16.52
N LEU A 397 6.76 6.05 16.90
CA LEU A 397 7.41 4.80 16.48
C LEU A 397 7.34 4.56 14.98
N ASN A 398 6.21 4.88 14.33
CA ASN A 398 6.12 4.77 12.87
C ASN A 398 7.07 5.76 12.19
N LYS A 399 7.20 6.99 12.69
CA LYS A 399 8.21 7.93 12.19
C LYS A 399 9.62 7.39 12.36
N ALA A 400 9.97 6.88 13.54
CA ALA A 400 11.29 6.29 13.79
C ALA A 400 11.58 5.16 12.81
N LEU A 401 10.62 4.25 12.61
CA LEU A 401 10.73 3.15 11.66
C LEU A 401 10.88 3.65 10.21
N ASN A 402 10.24 4.75 9.84
CA ASN A 402 10.38 5.35 8.52
C ASN A 402 11.79 5.88 8.26
N LYS A 403 12.39 6.58 9.24
CA LYS A 403 13.78 7.04 9.16
C LYS A 403 14.73 5.85 8.99
N VAL A 404 14.51 4.77 9.75
CA VAL A 404 15.29 3.53 9.58
C VAL A 404 15.08 2.90 8.19
N LYS A 405 13.85 2.83 7.69
CA LYS A 405 13.54 2.24 6.37
C LYS A 405 14.14 3.02 5.20
N GLN A 406 14.36 4.33 5.34
CA GLN A 406 15.02 5.15 4.32
C GLN A 406 16.44 4.64 4.01
N ARG A 407 17.09 3.89 4.91
CA ARG A 407 18.35 3.17 4.62
C ARG A 407 18.30 2.33 3.35
N LEU A 408 17.15 1.72 3.06
CA LEU A 408 16.95 0.88 1.88
C LEU A 408 17.02 1.70 0.58
N TRP A 409 16.64 2.97 0.65
CA TRP A 409 16.73 3.89 -0.47
C TRP A 409 18.14 4.47 -0.61
N VAL A 410 18.78 4.91 0.49
CA VAL A 410 20.17 5.39 0.49
C VAL A 410 21.09 4.32 -0.07
N ARG A 411 20.97 3.08 0.42
CA ARG A 411 21.71 1.93 -0.10
C ARG A 411 21.44 1.69 -1.58
N ARG A 412 20.21 1.90 -2.05
CA ARG A 412 19.88 1.78 -3.47
C ARG A 412 20.55 2.88 -4.29
N GLN A 413 20.63 4.12 -3.80
CA GLN A 413 21.33 5.22 -4.46
C GLN A 413 22.84 4.97 -4.51
N VAL A 414 23.46 4.59 -3.39
CA VAL A 414 24.89 4.27 -3.30
C VAL A 414 25.27 3.12 -4.24
N ILE A 415 24.47 2.04 -4.27
CA ILE A 415 24.67 0.92 -5.21
C ILE A 415 24.40 1.33 -6.66
N ASN A 416 23.53 2.32 -6.89
CA ASN A 416 23.30 2.85 -8.24
C ASN A 416 24.47 3.72 -8.71
N TRP A 417 25.15 4.47 -7.86
CA TRP A 417 26.17 5.45 -8.30
C TRP A 417 27.41 4.79 -8.94
N ASP A 418 27.94 3.71 -8.37
CA ASP A 418 29.03 2.93 -8.99
C ASP A 418 28.61 2.25 -10.31
N TRP A 419 27.31 2.00 -10.50
CA TRP A 419 26.75 1.44 -11.75
C TRP A 419 26.33 2.52 -12.76
N VAL A 420 26.01 3.74 -12.30
CA VAL A 420 25.41 4.81 -13.09
C VAL A 420 26.47 5.61 -13.86
N GLU A 421 27.71 5.72 -13.37
CA GLU A 421 28.82 6.27 -14.18
C GLU A 421 29.21 5.34 -15.34
N GLU A 422 29.21 4.02 -15.14
CA GLU A 422 29.42 3.04 -16.23
C GLU A 422 28.26 3.06 -17.25
N LEU A 423 27.03 3.34 -16.80
CA LEU A 423 25.86 3.48 -17.67
C LEU A 423 25.78 4.85 -18.38
N ARG A 424 26.42 5.91 -17.87
CA ARG A 424 26.36 7.26 -18.46
C ARG A 424 27.09 7.32 -19.81
N ASP A 425 28.12 6.50 -19.99
CA ASP A 425 28.80 6.30 -21.28
C ASP A 425 28.05 5.35 -22.22
N GLU A 426 27.09 4.55 -21.73
CA GLU A 426 26.21 3.69 -22.54
C GLU A 426 24.87 4.35 -22.91
N VAL A 427 24.57 5.57 -22.44
CA VAL A 427 23.26 6.24 -22.62
C VAL A 427 23.08 6.94 -23.98
N GLN A 428 24.12 7.06 -24.82
CA GLN A 428 23.93 7.44 -26.23
C GLN A 428 23.62 6.24 -27.13
N SER A 429 22.49 5.55 -26.90
CA SER A 429 21.72 4.80 -27.92
C SER A 429 20.57 3.98 -27.31
N ALA A 430 19.74 4.60 -26.45
CA ALA A 430 18.58 3.95 -25.82
C ALA A 430 17.50 3.42 -26.79
N ALA A 431 17.66 3.60 -28.10
CA ALA A 431 16.80 3.02 -29.13
C ALA A 431 17.35 1.73 -29.78
N GLN A 432 18.58 1.31 -29.48
CA GLN A 432 19.21 0.16 -30.16
C GLN A 432 19.65 -0.98 -29.22
N ILE A 433 19.58 -0.82 -27.90
CA ILE A 433 19.99 -1.81 -26.88
C ILE A 433 18.79 -2.50 -26.20
N MET A 434 17.73 -2.82 -26.95
CA MET A 434 16.81 -3.91 -26.57
C MET A 434 17.34 -5.28 -27.05
N ASN A 435 18.67 -5.47 -27.04
CA ASN A 435 19.30 -6.68 -27.56
C ASN A 435 20.31 -7.34 -26.62
N ARG A 436 20.11 -7.27 -25.29
CA ARG A 436 20.80 -8.15 -24.32
C ARG A 436 19.90 -8.56 -23.15
N LEU A 437 18.88 -9.37 -23.44
CA LEU A 437 18.26 -10.24 -22.43
C LEU A 437 19.25 -11.37 -22.09
N ARG A 438 19.98 -11.29 -20.97
CA ARG A 438 20.94 -12.34 -20.58
C ARG A 438 20.24 -13.57 -19.99
N ILE A 439 19.78 -14.44 -20.89
CA ILE A 439 19.50 -15.87 -20.63
C ILE A 439 20.76 -16.56 -20.06
N SER A 440 21.94 -16.13 -20.51
CA SER A 440 23.25 -16.63 -20.08
C SER A 440 23.47 -16.59 -18.56
N ALA A 441 22.99 -15.56 -17.87
CA ALA A 441 23.13 -15.44 -16.42
C ALA A 441 22.30 -16.49 -15.65
N VAL A 442 21.19 -16.96 -16.22
CA VAL A 442 20.39 -18.05 -15.65
C VAL A 442 21.01 -19.40 -16.00
N GLU A 443 21.55 -19.54 -17.20
CA GLU A 443 22.26 -20.74 -17.67
C GLU A 443 23.54 -21.02 -16.90
N GLU A 444 24.37 -20.00 -16.65
CA GLU A 444 25.61 -20.11 -15.86
C GLU A 444 25.34 -20.63 -14.44
N ASN A 445 24.18 -20.28 -13.88
CA ASN A 445 23.76 -20.68 -12.54
C ASN A 445 22.87 -21.94 -12.52
N LEU A 446 22.52 -22.50 -13.68
CA LEU A 446 21.53 -23.56 -13.80
C LEU A 446 22.01 -24.86 -13.14
N SER A 447 23.29 -25.20 -13.33
CA SER A 447 23.94 -26.33 -12.66
C SER A 447 23.94 -26.21 -11.13
N ALA A 448 24.04 -24.98 -10.60
CA ALA A 448 23.95 -24.72 -9.17
C ALA A 448 22.52 -24.93 -8.64
N TYR A 449 21.50 -24.70 -9.46
CA TYR A 449 20.09 -25.01 -9.14
C TYR A 449 19.79 -26.52 -9.27
N THR A 450 20.32 -27.20 -10.30
CA THR A 450 20.12 -28.65 -10.50
C THR A 450 20.62 -29.50 -9.35
N ASN A 451 21.77 -29.12 -8.78
CA ASN A 451 22.37 -29.84 -7.65
C ASN A 451 21.80 -29.41 -6.29
N ALA A 452 20.93 -28.40 -6.23
CA ALA A 452 20.43 -27.80 -4.99
C ALA A 452 18.91 -27.95 -4.78
N CYS A 453 18.15 -28.29 -5.81
CA CYS A 453 16.68 -28.15 -5.83
C CYS A 453 15.98 -29.39 -6.43
N GLY A 454 14.78 -29.74 -5.93
CA GLY A 454 13.87 -30.71 -6.58
C GLY A 454 13.08 -30.15 -7.78
N ASN A 455 13.08 -28.82 -7.98
CA ASN A 455 12.35 -28.12 -9.06
C ASN A 455 13.26 -27.64 -10.20
N ALA A 456 14.45 -28.24 -10.35
CA ALA A 456 15.42 -27.81 -11.35
C ALA A 456 14.91 -27.96 -12.79
N GLU A 457 14.09 -28.99 -13.03
CA GLU A 457 13.41 -29.24 -14.30
C GLU A 457 12.47 -28.09 -14.68
N ALA A 458 11.70 -27.56 -13.73
CA ALA A 458 10.82 -26.41 -13.97
C ALA A 458 11.57 -25.11 -14.28
N ILE A 459 12.76 -24.90 -13.70
CA ILE A 459 13.61 -23.74 -14.02
C ILE A 459 14.19 -23.91 -15.43
N GLN A 460 14.65 -25.12 -15.76
CA GLN A 460 15.15 -25.46 -17.09
C GLN A 460 14.08 -25.28 -18.17
N ASP A 461 12.84 -25.69 -17.91
CA ASP A 461 11.72 -25.55 -18.83
C ASP A 461 11.38 -24.09 -19.12
N LEU A 462 11.38 -23.23 -18.09
CA LEU A 462 11.16 -21.79 -18.27
C LEU A 462 12.29 -21.14 -19.10
N VAL A 463 13.53 -21.57 -18.88
CA VAL A 463 14.68 -21.10 -19.68
C VAL A 463 14.56 -21.56 -21.13
N ASN A 464 14.17 -22.81 -21.37
CA ASN A 464 13.98 -23.35 -22.72
C ASN A 464 12.83 -22.63 -23.43
N LYS A 465 11.69 -22.46 -22.76
CA LYS A 465 10.55 -21.71 -23.31
C LYS A 465 10.92 -20.27 -23.67
N ALA A 466 11.73 -19.60 -22.85
CA ALA A 466 12.21 -18.26 -23.17
C ALA A 466 13.15 -18.22 -24.39
N LYS A 467 13.94 -19.26 -24.63
CA LYS A 467 14.77 -19.39 -25.84
C LYS A 467 13.90 -19.59 -27.07
N ASP A 468 12.94 -20.51 -27.00
CA ASP A 468 12.02 -20.80 -28.11
C ASP A 468 11.26 -19.54 -28.54
N LEU A 469 10.73 -18.78 -27.57
CA LEU A 469 10.04 -17.51 -27.82
C LEU A 469 10.97 -16.44 -28.42
N ARG A 470 12.26 -16.44 -28.05
CA ARG A 470 13.24 -15.52 -28.62
C ARG A 470 13.59 -15.88 -30.06
N ASP A 471 13.71 -17.18 -30.34
CA ASP A 471 14.01 -17.69 -31.68
C ASP A 471 12.79 -17.48 -32.61
N GLU A 472 11.57 -17.61 -32.08
CA GLU A 472 10.33 -17.22 -32.76
C GLU A 472 10.31 -15.70 -33.05
N ALA A 473 10.61 -14.86 -32.05
CA ALA A 473 10.68 -13.41 -32.22
C ALA A 473 11.76 -12.94 -33.21
N ALA A 474 12.87 -13.70 -33.33
CA ALA A 474 13.92 -13.40 -34.28
C ALA A 474 13.42 -13.49 -35.73
N ASN A 475 12.53 -14.44 -36.00
CA ASN A 475 11.95 -14.71 -37.32
C ASN A 475 10.62 -13.94 -37.58
N GLU A 476 10.04 -13.32 -36.55
CA GLU A 476 8.81 -12.53 -36.67
C GLU A 476 9.07 -11.15 -37.31
N THR A 477 8.24 -10.82 -38.30
CA THR A 477 8.30 -9.58 -39.09
C THR A 477 7.32 -8.52 -38.61
N ASP A 478 6.22 -8.93 -37.96
CA ASP A 478 5.27 -8.04 -37.31
C ASP A 478 5.88 -7.49 -36.00
N ARG A 479 6.05 -6.17 -35.93
CA ARG A 479 6.68 -5.51 -34.78
C ARG A 479 5.90 -5.69 -33.48
N ALA A 480 4.58 -5.73 -33.52
CA ALA A 480 3.75 -5.89 -32.33
C ALA A 480 3.81 -7.33 -31.81
N LYS A 481 3.76 -8.32 -32.71
CA LYS A 481 3.94 -9.74 -32.34
C LYS A 481 5.35 -10.02 -31.84
N LYS A 482 6.37 -9.47 -32.50
CA LYS A 482 7.77 -9.56 -32.06
C LYS A 482 7.96 -8.99 -30.66
N ALA A 483 7.37 -7.82 -30.38
CA ALA A 483 7.43 -7.21 -29.04
C ALA A 483 6.69 -8.06 -27.98
N ALA A 484 5.56 -8.68 -28.34
CA ALA A 484 4.83 -9.57 -27.45
C ALA A 484 5.61 -10.85 -27.13
N LEU A 485 6.20 -11.50 -28.13
CA LEU A 485 7.06 -12.69 -27.97
C LEU A 485 8.29 -12.38 -27.10
N LEU A 486 8.95 -11.23 -27.32
CA LEU A 486 10.09 -10.80 -26.50
C LEU A 486 9.70 -10.48 -25.06
N ARG A 487 8.50 -9.92 -24.84
CA ARG A 487 7.96 -9.68 -23.50
C ARG A 487 7.68 -11.00 -22.78
N GLU A 488 7.05 -11.96 -23.45
CA GLU A 488 6.80 -13.28 -22.88
C GLU A 488 8.11 -14.04 -22.59
N ALA A 489 9.11 -13.94 -23.48
CA ALA A 489 10.44 -14.51 -23.24
C ALA A 489 11.08 -13.91 -21.97
N LYS A 490 10.97 -12.58 -21.78
CA LYS A 490 11.45 -11.89 -20.57
C LYS A 490 10.72 -12.38 -19.32
N ASP A 491 9.39 -12.51 -19.36
CA ASP A 491 8.59 -12.94 -18.22
C ASP A 491 8.96 -14.37 -17.76
N ASN A 492 9.23 -15.28 -18.70
CA ASN A 492 9.72 -16.63 -18.41
C ASN A 492 11.11 -16.61 -17.75
N ILE A 493 12.02 -15.75 -18.19
CA ILE A 493 13.35 -15.59 -17.57
C ILE A 493 13.26 -15.00 -16.17
N ASP A 494 12.42 -14.00 -15.96
CA ASP A 494 12.23 -13.41 -14.63
C ASP A 494 11.58 -14.41 -13.66
N HIS A 495 10.72 -15.29 -14.16
CA HIS A 495 10.16 -16.40 -13.39
C HIS A 495 11.24 -17.44 -13.02
N ALA A 496 12.09 -17.85 -13.97
CA ALA A 496 13.20 -18.77 -13.71
C ALA A 496 14.16 -18.21 -12.64
N LYS A 497 14.49 -16.91 -12.71
CA LYS A 497 15.31 -16.22 -11.69
C LYS A 497 14.66 -16.19 -10.30
N ARG A 498 13.34 -16.00 -10.22
CA ARG A 498 12.60 -16.02 -8.95
C ARG A 498 12.65 -17.40 -8.31
N LEU A 499 12.38 -18.46 -9.08
CA LEU A 499 12.45 -19.85 -8.59
C LEU A 499 13.86 -20.22 -8.13
N GLY A 500 14.89 -19.83 -8.88
CA GLY A 500 16.29 -20.03 -8.50
C GLY A 500 16.64 -19.36 -7.15
N ARG A 501 16.22 -18.09 -6.97
CA ARG A 501 16.41 -17.37 -5.69
C ARG A 501 15.70 -18.04 -4.52
N ILE A 502 14.44 -18.44 -4.68
CA ILE A 502 13.68 -19.14 -3.64
C ILE A 502 14.39 -20.43 -3.23
N CYS A 503 14.93 -21.18 -4.20
CA CYS A 503 15.66 -22.40 -3.89
C CYS A 503 16.96 -22.15 -3.10
N LEU A 504 17.77 -21.17 -3.51
CA LEU A 504 19.01 -20.83 -2.79
C LEU A 504 18.72 -20.37 -1.36
N VAL A 505 17.65 -19.59 -1.16
CA VAL A 505 17.21 -19.17 0.17
C VAL A 505 16.82 -20.38 1.01
N ARG A 506 16.02 -21.33 0.49
CA ARG A 506 15.66 -22.56 1.22
C ARG A 506 16.87 -23.40 1.62
N LYS A 507 17.89 -23.53 0.78
CA LYS A 507 19.15 -24.22 1.12
C LYS A 507 19.97 -23.49 2.19
N SER A 508 19.89 -22.16 2.23
CA SER A 508 20.57 -21.35 3.25
C SER A 508 19.92 -21.43 4.64
N ILE A 509 18.64 -21.80 4.73
CA ILE A 509 17.90 -21.90 6.00
C ILE A 509 18.54 -22.92 6.96
N PRO A 510 18.85 -24.18 6.58
CA PRO A 510 19.56 -25.12 7.44
C PRO A 510 20.93 -24.62 7.91
N GLN A 511 21.67 -23.91 7.05
CA GLN A 511 22.96 -23.34 7.40
C GLN A 511 22.82 -22.18 8.38
N ARG A 512 21.85 -21.28 8.16
CA ARG A 512 21.49 -20.21 9.09
C ARG A 512 20.99 -20.76 10.41
N LEU A 513 20.23 -21.86 10.42
CA LEU A 513 19.79 -22.55 11.62
C LEU A 513 20.99 -23.17 12.37
N ARG A 514 21.92 -23.82 11.68
CA ARG A 514 23.16 -24.33 12.26
C ARG A 514 24.01 -23.22 12.86
N ASN A 515 24.14 -22.10 12.15
CA ASN A 515 24.86 -20.92 12.64
C ASN A 515 24.16 -20.31 13.86
N ALA A 516 22.84 -20.22 13.85
CA ALA A 516 22.04 -19.75 14.97
C ALA A 516 22.18 -20.67 16.20
N VAL A 517 22.10 -21.99 16.02
CA VAL A 517 22.34 -22.99 17.07
C VAL A 517 23.77 -22.90 17.61
N THR A 518 24.76 -22.79 16.73
CA THR A 518 26.18 -22.66 17.10
C THR A 518 26.44 -21.37 17.87
N SER A 519 25.84 -20.25 17.45
CA SER A 519 25.92 -18.97 18.16
C SER A 519 25.26 -19.05 19.55
N LYS A 520 24.14 -19.76 19.68
CA LYS A 520 23.42 -19.97 20.93
C LYS A 520 24.22 -20.85 21.90
N ILE A 521 24.87 -21.91 21.40
CA ILE A 521 25.80 -22.75 22.16
C ILE A 521 27.01 -21.92 22.63
N ARG A 522 27.59 -21.08 21.75
CA ARG A 522 28.72 -20.21 22.08
C ARG A 522 28.35 -19.21 23.18
N ARG A 523 27.17 -18.57 23.09
CA ARG A 523 26.64 -17.67 24.14
C ARG A 523 26.40 -18.37 25.48
N VAL A 524 25.90 -19.61 25.48
CA VAL A 524 25.71 -20.41 26.70
C VAL A 524 27.06 -20.75 27.34
N ASN A 525 28.06 -21.14 26.54
CA ASN A 525 29.41 -21.45 27.03
C ASN A 525 30.11 -20.21 27.59
N VAL A 526 29.98 -19.04 26.95
CA VAL A 526 30.50 -17.76 27.46
C VAL A 526 29.81 -17.37 28.77
N LYS A 527 28.48 -17.50 28.88
CA LYS A 527 27.76 -17.26 30.14
C LYS A 527 28.19 -18.21 31.25
N LYS A 528 28.41 -19.49 30.93
CA LYS A 528 28.86 -20.51 31.89
C LYS A 528 30.29 -20.22 32.36
N ALA A 529 31.19 -19.90 31.45
CA ALA A 529 32.57 -19.49 31.75
C ALA A 529 32.62 -18.20 32.58
N ALA A 530 31.82 -17.19 32.24
CA ALA A 530 31.70 -15.96 33.01
C ALA A 530 31.16 -16.22 34.44
N SER A 531 30.20 -17.14 34.60
CA SER A 531 29.68 -17.51 35.93
C SER A 531 30.73 -18.25 36.78
N ILE A 532 31.56 -19.09 36.16
CA ILE A 532 32.64 -19.82 36.84
C ILE A 532 33.74 -18.84 37.26
N LEU A 533 34.15 -17.93 36.38
CA LEU A 533 35.13 -16.88 36.69
C LEU A 533 34.64 -15.94 37.80
N ARG A 534 33.33 -15.62 37.83
CA ARG A 534 32.74 -14.79 38.88
C ARG A 534 32.67 -15.50 40.23
N ARG A 535 32.51 -16.84 40.26
CA ARG A 535 32.61 -17.65 41.50
C ARG A 535 34.04 -17.80 41.99
N LEU A 536 35.01 -17.96 41.08
CA LEU A 536 36.44 -18.05 41.42
C LEU A 536 37.03 -16.72 41.90
N ARG A 537 36.38 -15.58 41.62
CA ARG A 537 36.79 -14.26 42.11
C ARG A 537 36.20 -13.89 43.48
N ASN A 538 35.16 -14.60 43.91
CA ASN A 538 34.42 -14.33 45.16
C ASN A 538 34.68 -15.36 46.27
N ASN A 539 35.54 -16.34 46.01
CA ASN A 539 36.16 -17.26 46.98
C ASN A 539 37.66 -16.98 46.99
#